data_AF-A0A3B7PYX1-F1
#
_entry.id   AF-A0A3B7PYX1-F1
#
_cell.length_a   1.000
_cell.length_b   1.000
_cell.length_c   1.000
_cell.angle_alpha   90.00
_cell.angle_beta   90.00
_cell.angle_gamma   90.00
#
_symmetry.space_group_name_H-M   'P 1'
#
loop_
_entity.id
_entity.type
_entity.pdbx_description
1 polymer ?
#
loop_
_entity_poly.entity_id
_entity_poly.type
_entity_poly.pdbx_seq_one_letter_code
_entity_poly.pdbx_strand_id
1 'polypeptide(L)'
;MKFTQFVTACAFASAAAFTQAAPIWQDFSITGLYGENYEVVDEQQSTLTVEYAAKVKYADVFFFMDRMRGGDDNNLTYFELAPRLSLGEISGKKLAAGPIKDVLIATTWEGNQDNFGNDFNNFLYGVGFDLAIPYTQYASVNFYRANNEIQKDDYQMTITYGVPLKLGSEDFLVDGFLDWSTAEKGDHASELNWTTQWKWNAGKHISPDTRLYLGIEHSVWNNKFGISGKDENNVSALVKYHF
;
A
#
# COMPACT_ATOMS: atom_id res chain seq x y z
N MET A 1 31.67 4.78 -2.38
CA MET A 1 30.57 3.80 -2.53
C MET A 1 29.28 4.59 -2.50
N LYS A 2 28.44 4.47 -3.54
CA LYS A 2 27.19 5.25 -3.65
C LYS A 2 26.17 4.69 -2.66
N PHE A 3 25.32 5.54 -2.07
CA PHE A 3 24.27 5.17 -1.10
C PHE A 3 23.37 4.03 -1.61
N THR A 4 23.13 3.99 -2.92
CA THR A 4 22.45 2.90 -3.63
C THR A 4 23.04 1.51 -3.36
N GLN A 5 24.36 1.39 -3.22
CA GLN A 5 25.01 0.10 -2.95
C GLN A 5 24.74 -0.42 -1.53
N PHE A 6 24.50 0.47 -0.55
CA PHE A 6 24.13 0.09 0.81
C PHE A 6 22.66 -0.31 0.91
N VAL A 7 21.76 0.43 0.25
CA VAL A 7 20.32 0.12 0.22
C VAL A 7 20.07 -1.21 -0.47
N THR A 8 20.71 -1.46 -1.62
CA THR A 8 20.62 -2.75 -2.31
C THR A 8 21.15 -3.90 -1.45
N ALA A 9 22.25 -3.71 -0.72
CA ALA A 9 22.78 -4.74 0.18
C ALA A 9 21.83 -5.03 1.36
N CYS A 10 21.19 -4.01 1.93
CA CYS A 10 20.17 -4.18 2.96
C CYS A 10 18.94 -4.92 2.41
N ALA A 11 18.45 -4.55 1.22
CA ALA A 11 17.32 -5.20 0.56
C ALA A 11 17.55 -6.70 0.31
N PHE A 12 18.74 -7.08 -0.18
CA PHE A 12 19.12 -8.48 -0.37
C PHE A 12 19.29 -9.25 0.95
N ALA A 13 19.81 -8.61 2.00
CA ALA A 13 19.93 -9.23 3.31
C ALA A 13 18.55 -9.50 3.95
N SER A 14 17.59 -8.59 3.78
CA SER A 14 16.20 -8.82 4.17
C SER A 14 15.55 -9.96 3.39
N ALA A 15 15.71 -10.02 2.06
CA ALA A 15 15.17 -11.11 1.25
C ALA A 15 15.71 -12.48 1.69
N ALA A 16 17.00 -12.58 2.03
CA ALA A 16 17.60 -13.82 2.55
C ALA A 16 17.01 -14.22 3.93
N ALA A 17 16.70 -13.26 4.80
CA ALA A 17 16.06 -13.53 6.09
C ALA A 17 14.61 -14.05 5.93
N PHE A 18 13.89 -13.61 4.89
CA PHE A 18 12.54 -14.10 4.58
C PHE A 18 12.52 -15.53 4.00
N THR A 19 13.60 -16.01 3.37
CA THR A 19 13.64 -17.37 2.80
C THR A 19 13.88 -18.51 3.82
N GLN A 20 14.29 -18.17 5.05
CA GLN A 20 14.64 -19.16 6.10
C GLN A 20 13.62 -19.22 7.26
N ALA A 21 12.66 -18.29 7.32
CA ALA A 21 11.64 -18.26 8.37
C ALA A 21 10.25 -18.51 7.77
N ALA A 22 9.59 -19.59 8.21
CA ALA A 22 8.19 -19.81 7.88
C ALA A 22 7.37 -18.59 8.34
N PRO A 23 6.52 -18.00 7.49
CA PRO A 23 5.64 -16.91 7.89
C PRO A 23 4.78 -17.32 9.09
N ILE A 24 4.67 -16.42 10.07
CA ILE A 24 3.67 -16.52 11.15
C ILE A 24 2.28 -16.51 10.53
N TRP A 25 2.07 -15.63 9.56
CA TRP A 25 0.95 -15.64 8.63
C TRP A 25 1.42 -15.03 7.31
N GLN A 26 0.73 -15.40 6.24
CA GLN A 26 0.86 -14.78 4.92
C GLN A 26 -0.49 -14.80 4.22
N ASP A 27 -0.69 -13.87 3.30
CA ASP A 27 -1.89 -13.72 2.50
C ASP A 27 -1.48 -13.31 1.09
N PHE A 28 -2.11 -13.92 0.08
CA PHE A 28 -1.95 -13.53 -1.31
C PHE A 28 -3.32 -13.19 -1.87
N SER A 29 -3.41 -12.10 -2.64
CA SER A 29 -4.66 -11.74 -3.33
C SER A 29 -4.45 -11.26 -4.75
N ILE A 30 -5.52 -11.41 -5.52
CA ILE A 30 -5.68 -10.81 -6.84
C ILE A 30 -6.94 -9.96 -6.85
N THR A 31 -6.84 -8.76 -7.42
CA THR A 31 -7.95 -7.82 -7.53
C THR A 31 -8.10 -7.36 -8.97
N GLY A 32 -9.33 -7.37 -9.48
CA GLY A 32 -9.70 -6.68 -10.70
C GLY A 32 -10.51 -5.43 -10.37
N LEU A 33 -10.11 -4.30 -10.96
CA LEU A 33 -10.77 -3.02 -10.83
C LEU A 33 -11.20 -2.50 -12.21
N TYR A 34 -12.36 -1.85 -12.26
CA TYR A 34 -12.80 -1.08 -13.40
C TYR A 34 -13.46 0.21 -12.93
N GLY A 35 -12.99 1.35 -13.41
CA GLY A 35 -13.54 2.67 -13.08
C GLY A 35 -13.53 3.63 -14.26
N GLU A 36 -14.32 4.67 -14.10
CA GLU A 36 -14.46 5.79 -15.04
C GLU A 36 -14.33 7.09 -14.24
N ASN A 37 -13.80 8.16 -14.83
CA ASN A 37 -13.45 9.44 -14.19
C ASN A 37 -12.13 9.44 -13.41
N TYR A 38 -11.13 8.69 -13.89
CA TYR A 38 -9.76 8.83 -13.42
C TYR A 38 -9.14 10.15 -13.93
N GLU A 39 -8.24 10.74 -13.14
CA GLU A 39 -7.50 11.94 -13.51
C GLU A 39 -6.06 11.64 -13.95
N VAL A 40 -5.51 12.57 -14.73
CA VAL A 40 -4.12 12.63 -15.25
C VAL A 40 -3.78 11.65 -16.37
N VAL A 41 -4.04 10.35 -16.21
CA VAL A 41 -3.52 9.32 -17.13
C VAL A 41 -4.52 8.95 -18.22
N ASP A 42 -5.73 8.60 -17.83
CA ASP A 42 -6.86 8.24 -18.69
C ASP A 42 -8.14 8.44 -17.86
N GLU A 43 -9.29 8.66 -18.49
CA GLU A 43 -10.58 8.74 -17.79
C GLU A 43 -11.15 7.36 -17.48
N GLN A 44 -10.83 6.35 -18.29
CA GLN A 44 -11.29 4.97 -18.09
C GLN A 44 -10.09 4.07 -17.84
N GLN A 45 -10.15 3.25 -16.77
CA GLN A 45 -9.04 2.37 -16.43
C GLN A 45 -9.53 1.01 -15.95
N SER A 46 -8.87 -0.04 -16.45
CA SER A 46 -8.91 -1.38 -15.87
C SER A 46 -7.59 -1.66 -15.17
N THR A 47 -7.64 -2.10 -13.91
CA THR A 47 -6.44 -2.46 -13.14
C THR A 47 -6.52 -3.93 -12.72
N LEU A 48 -5.42 -4.64 -12.90
CA LEU A 48 -5.16 -5.91 -12.25
C LEU A 48 -4.12 -5.71 -11.16
N THR A 49 -4.49 -5.94 -9.92
CA THR A 49 -3.60 -5.83 -8.76
C THR A 49 -3.29 -7.23 -8.25
N VAL A 50 -2.01 -7.50 -7.96
CA VAL A 50 -1.59 -8.63 -7.14
C VAL A 50 -1.02 -8.11 -5.83
N GLU A 51 -1.33 -8.78 -4.72
CA GLU A 51 -0.85 -8.39 -3.40
C GLU A 51 -0.27 -9.59 -2.65
N TYR A 52 0.77 -9.33 -1.85
CA TYR A 52 1.32 -10.26 -0.89
C TYR A 52 1.55 -9.55 0.45
N ALA A 53 0.97 -10.08 1.51
CA ALA A 53 1.19 -9.60 2.87
C ALA A 53 1.72 -10.74 3.73
N ALA A 54 2.74 -10.50 4.55
CA ALA A 54 3.23 -11.52 5.46
C ALA A 54 3.83 -10.93 6.74
N LYS A 55 3.77 -11.72 7.81
CA LYS A 55 4.50 -11.48 9.06
C LYS A 55 5.45 -12.64 9.30
N VAL A 56 6.70 -12.32 9.60
CA VAL A 56 7.68 -13.24 10.17
C VAL A 56 8.06 -12.75 11.57
N LYS A 57 8.98 -13.45 12.25
CA LYS A 57 9.28 -13.25 13.67
C LYS A 57 9.61 -11.80 14.08
N TYR A 58 10.29 -11.05 13.22
CA TYR A 58 10.82 -9.71 13.53
C TYR A 58 10.46 -8.66 12.47
N ALA A 59 9.66 -9.05 11.48
CA ALA A 59 9.42 -8.22 10.31
C ALA A 59 8.03 -8.52 9.74
N ASP A 60 7.45 -7.53 9.08
CA ASP A 60 6.34 -7.72 8.17
C ASP A 60 6.70 -7.17 6.79
N VAL A 61 5.91 -7.56 5.80
CA VAL A 61 6.02 -7.07 4.44
C VAL A 61 4.62 -6.94 3.85
N PHE A 62 4.39 -5.83 3.17
CA PHE A 62 3.31 -5.67 2.21
C PHE A 62 3.93 -5.42 0.84
N PHE A 63 3.41 -6.09 -0.17
CA PHE A 63 3.77 -5.88 -1.56
C PHE A 63 2.49 -5.80 -2.37
N PHE A 64 2.44 -4.87 -3.31
CA PHE A 64 1.45 -4.92 -4.38
C PHE A 64 2.06 -4.51 -5.71
N MET A 65 1.44 -4.97 -6.79
CA MET A 65 1.75 -4.56 -8.14
C MET A 65 0.47 -4.42 -8.94
N ASP A 66 0.30 -3.25 -9.53
CA ASP A 66 -0.77 -2.91 -10.45
C ASP A 66 -0.29 -3.04 -11.89
N ARG A 67 -1.11 -3.71 -12.70
CA ARG A 67 -1.06 -3.60 -14.15
C ARG A 67 -2.30 -2.85 -14.61
N MET A 68 -2.10 -1.63 -15.07
CA MET A 68 -3.15 -0.73 -15.50
C MET A 68 -3.24 -0.71 -17.02
N ARG A 69 -4.47 -0.64 -17.54
CA ARG A 69 -4.77 -0.42 -18.95
C ARG A 69 -5.83 0.67 -19.09
N GLY A 70 -5.47 1.75 -19.76
CA GLY A 70 -6.37 2.85 -20.13
C GLY A 70 -7.24 2.52 -21.35
N GLY A 71 -8.23 3.36 -21.62
CA GLY A 71 -9.09 3.30 -22.80
C GLY A 71 -8.32 3.45 -24.12
N ASP A 72 -7.25 4.24 -24.13
CA ASP A 72 -6.41 4.53 -25.32
C ASP A 72 -5.18 3.62 -25.46
N ASP A 73 -5.24 2.37 -24.98
CA ASP A 73 -4.13 1.41 -24.96
C ASP A 73 -2.88 1.87 -24.18
N ASN A 74 -3.01 2.91 -23.35
CA ASN A 74 -2.03 3.24 -22.31
C ASN A 74 -1.87 2.04 -21.37
N ASN A 75 -0.63 1.63 -21.10
CA ASN A 75 -0.37 0.57 -20.15
C ASN A 75 0.76 0.99 -19.19
N LEU A 76 0.49 0.84 -17.90
CA LEU A 76 1.39 1.21 -16.83
C LEU A 76 1.50 0.05 -15.84
N THR A 77 2.72 -0.19 -15.37
CA THR A 77 2.98 -1.09 -14.24
C THR A 77 3.51 -0.25 -13.09
N TYR A 78 2.86 -0.34 -11.95
CA TYR A 78 3.32 0.27 -10.72
C TYR A 78 3.41 -0.80 -9.64
N PHE A 79 4.39 -0.69 -8.74
CA PHE A 79 4.48 -1.60 -7.60
C PHE A 79 5.00 -0.87 -6.39
N GLU A 80 4.69 -1.42 -5.22
CA GLU A 80 5.33 -1.08 -3.96
C GLU A 80 5.75 -2.34 -3.20
N LEU A 81 6.94 -2.29 -2.62
CA LEU A 81 7.45 -3.28 -1.68
C LEU A 81 7.78 -2.58 -0.35
N ALA A 82 6.98 -2.85 0.68
CA ALA A 82 7.03 -2.18 1.97
C ALA A 82 7.37 -3.13 3.13
N PRO A 83 8.64 -3.54 3.31
CA PRO A 83 9.06 -4.31 4.47
C PRO A 83 9.28 -3.39 5.68
N ARG A 84 8.92 -3.89 6.87
CA ARG A 84 9.13 -3.20 8.15
C ARG A 84 9.77 -4.14 9.17
N LEU A 85 10.63 -3.60 10.03
CA LEU A 85 11.33 -4.34 11.08
C LEU A 85 10.88 -3.88 12.46
N SER A 86 10.40 -4.81 13.29
CA SER A 86 9.91 -4.53 14.64
C SER A 86 11.05 -4.28 15.62
N LEU A 87 11.16 -3.07 16.16
CA LEU A 87 12.15 -2.78 17.20
C LEU A 87 11.81 -3.46 18.52
N GLY A 88 10.51 -3.60 18.85
CA GLY A 88 10.06 -4.30 20.05
C GLY A 88 10.43 -5.77 20.04
N GLU A 89 10.13 -6.48 18.94
CA GLU A 89 10.43 -7.90 18.80
C GLU A 89 11.94 -8.17 18.68
N ILE A 90 12.68 -7.34 17.93
CA ILE A 90 14.14 -7.48 17.78
C ILE A 90 14.86 -7.27 19.13
N SER A 91 14.47 -6.23 19.88
CA SER A 91 15.11 -5.91 21.15
C SER A 91 14.62 -6.76 22.33
N GLY A 92 13.50 -7.46 22.17
CA GLY A 92 12.79 -8.15 23.26
C GLY A 92 12.20 -7.21 24.31
N LYS A 93 12.16 -5.89 24.04
CA LYS A 93 11.61 -4.89 24.96
C LYS A 93 10.19 -4.52 24.54
N LYS A 94 9.32 -4.33 25.53
CA LYS A 94 7.98 -3.81 25.29
C LYS A 94 8.06 -2.32 24.97
N LEU A 95 7.85 -1.95 23.70
CA LEU A 95 7.80 -0.56 23.23
C LEU A 95 6.36 0.00 23.11
N ALA A 96 5.37 -0.75 23.61
CA ALA A 96 3.97 -0.34 23.57
C ALA A 96 3.66 0.81 24.55
N ALA A 97 2.94 1.84 24.08
CA ALA A 97 2.50 2.98 24.87
C ALA A 97 1.19 3.56 24.32
N GLY A 98 0.14 3.62 25.15
CA GLY A 98 -1.18 4.08 24.72
C GLY A 98 -1.70 3.24 23.53
N PRO A 99 -2.11 3.86 22.39
CA PRO A 99 -2.56 3.12 21.22
C PRO A 99 -1.41 2.44 20.45
N ILE A 100 -0.14 2.73 20.74
CA ILE A 100 1.01 2.14 20.04
C ILE A 100 1.23 0.71 20.57
N LYS A 101 1.16 -0.28 19.68
CA LYS A 101 1.52 -1.69 19.93
C LYS A 101 3.01 -1.93 19.78
N ASP A 102 3.61 -1.31 18.76
CA ASP A 102 5.00 -1.51 18.41
C ASP A 102 5.57 -0.31 17.63
N VAL A 103 6.89 -0.21 17.61
CA VAL A 103 7.65 0.78 16.85
C VAL A 103 8.54 0.05 15.85
N LEU A 104 8.49 0.46 14.60
CA LEU A 104 9.14 -0.22 13.50
C LEU A 104 10.10 0.69 12.74
N ILE A 105 11.16 0.10 12.17
CA ILE A 105 11.84 0.70 11.02
C ILE A 105 10.97 0.38 9.81
N ALA A 106 10.48 1.39 9.12
CA ALA A 106 9.62 1.23 7.96
C ALA A 106 10.36 1.66 6.69
N THR A 107 10.18 0.90 5.61
CA THR A 107 10.74 1.22 4.30
C THR A 107 9.74 0.89 3.21
N THR A 108 9.77 1.64 2.10
CA THR A 108 9.03 1.32 0.89
C THR A 108 9.94 1.52 -0.32
N TRP A 109 9.93 0.58 -1.24
CA TRP A 109 10.43 0.77 -2.60
C TRP A 109 9.23 0.81 -3.52
N GLU A 110 9.02 1.94 -4.18
CA GLU A 110 8.01 2.09 -5.20
C GLU A 110 8.66 2.25 -6.57
N GLY A 111 8.04 1.70 -7.60
CA GLY A 111 8.55 1.78 -8.95
C GLY A 111 7.43 1.86 -9.97
N ASN A 112 7.66 2.67 -11.00
CA ASN A 112 6.76 2.85 -12.11
C ASN A 112 7.46 2.51 -13.43
N GLN A 113 6.71 1.90 -14.33
CA GLN A 113 7.09 1.74 -15.72
C GLN A 113 5.87 1.97 -16.62
N ASP A 114 5.99 2.88 -17.56
CA ASP A 114 4.93 3.17 -18.54
C ASP A 114 5.48 3.21 -19.98
N ASN A 115 4.58 3.34 -20.95
CA ASN A 115 4.94 3.46 -22.37
C ASN A 115 5.22 4.90 -22.82
N PHE A 116 5.27 5.87 -21.89
CA PHE A 116 5.54 7.28 -22.14
C PHE A 116 6.90 7.75 -21.61
N GLY A 117 7.65 6.86 -20.96
CA GLY A 117 8.99 7.13 -20.45
C GLY A 117 9.00 7.88 -19.12
N ASN A 118 7.96 7.72 -18.30
CA ASN A 118 7.89 8.27 -16.95
C ASN A 118 8.39 7.29 -15.88
N ASP A 119 9.31 6.40 -16.26
CA ASP A 119 9.85 5.36 -15.38
C ASP A 119 10.59 5.97 -14.18
N PHE A 120 10.33 5.46 -12.98
CA PHE A 120 11.03 5.89 -11.76
C PHE A 120 11.14 4.79 -10.72
N ASN A 121 12.07 4.97 -9.77
CA ASN A 121 12.19 4.22 -8.53
C ASN A 121 12.38 5.19 -7.37
N ASN A 122 11.43 5.22 -6.43
CA ASN A 122 11.60 5.99 -5.20
C ASN A 122 11.84 5.05 -4.01
N PHE A 123 12.62 5.52 -3.05
CA PHE A 123 12.94 4.78 -1.84
C PHE A 123 12.58 5.59 -0.60
N LEU A 124 11.59 5.10 0.14
CA LEU A 124 11.12 5.69 1.38
C LEU A 124 11.70 4.93 2.57
N TYR A 125 12.08 5.67 3.60
CA TYR A 125 12.58 5.09 4.85
C TYR A 125 12.21 5.96 6.05
N GLY A 126 11.93 5.34 7.19
CA GLY A 126 11.57 6.07 8.39
C GLY A 126 11.05 5.18 9.51
N VAL A 127 10.07 5.70 10.25
CA VAL A 127 9.52 5.07 11.46
C VAL A 127 8.06 4.70 11.25
N GLY A 128 7.73 3.48 11.64
CA GLY A 128 6.36 2.95 11.62
C GLY A 128 5.83 2.70 13.01
N PHE A 129 4.51 2.75 13.15
CA PHE A 129 3.79 2.43 14.37
C PHE A 129 2.62 1.52 14.05
N ASP A 130 2.59 0.36 14.68
CA ASP A 130 1.40 -0.48 14.69
C ASP A 130 0.48 -0.04 15.82
N LEU A 131 -0.82 0.09 15.54
CA LEU A 131 -1.79 0.69 16.44
C LEU A 131 -2.84 -0.31 16.93
N ALA A 132 -3.24 -0.17 18.19
CA ALA A 132 -4.32 -0.90 18.84
C ALA A 132 -5.62 -0.08 18.75
N ILE A 133 -6.13 0.09 17.52
CA ILE A 133 -7.38 0.80 17.30
C ILE A 133 -8.56 -0.17 17.44
N PRO A 134 -9.55 0.11 18.32
CA PRO A 134 -10.73 -0.74 18.45
C PRO A 134 -11.43 -0.99 17.12
N TYR A 135 -11.99 -2.19 16.97
CA TYR A 135 -12.75 -2.61 15.78
C TYR A 135 -11.94 -2.73 14.48
N THR A 136 -10.62 -2.58 14.52
CA THR A 136 -9.74 -2.80 13.35
C THR A 136 -9.07 -4.18 13.41
N GLN A 137 -8.93 -4.84 12.26
CA GLN A 137 -8.03 -5.99 12.07
C GLN A 137 -6.57 -5.55 12.14
N TYR A 138 -6.28 -4.42 11.50
CA TYR A 138 -5.00 -3.76 11.56
C TYR A 138 -5.21 -2.25 11.43
N ALA A 139 -4.28 -1.50 12.01
CA ALA A 139 -4.17 -0.07 11.84
C ALA A 139 -2.68 0.28 12.02
N SER A 140 -2.11 1.06 11.12
CA SER A 140 -0.72 1.52 11.22
C SER A 140 -0.58 2.95 10.72
N VAL A 141 0.48 3.61 11.17
CA VAL A 141 0.94 4.88 10.61
C VAL A 141 2.45 4.84 10.45
N ASN A 142 2.95 5.27 9.30
CA ASN A 142 4.37 5.33 8.99
C ASN A 142 4.73 6.74 8.54
N PHE A 143 5.90 7.21 8.94
CA PHE A 143 6.46 8.50 8.55
C PHE A 143 7.79 8.28 7.87
N TYR A 144 7.93 8.79 6.65
CA TYR A 144 9.06 8.53 5.77
C TYR A 144 9.75 9.83 5.37
N ARG A 145 11.06 9.73 5.14
CA ARG A 145 11.77 10.54 4.16
C ARG A 145 11.71 9.79 2.84
N ALA A 146 11.21 10.41 1.78
CA ALA A 146 11.26 9.83 0.44
C ALA A 146 12.52 10.32 -0.27
N ASN A 147 13.25 9.38 -0.88
CA ASN A 147 14.29 9.67 -1.85
C ASN A 147 13.73 9.41 -3.24
N ASN A 148 13.47 10.49 -3.96
CA ASN A 148 12.74 10.45 -5.23
C ASN A 148 13.71 10.50 -6.39
N GLU A 149 13.45 9.72 -7.44
CA GLU A 149 14.33 9.69 -8.62
C GLU A 149 14.09 10.89 -9.56
N ILE A 150 12.82 11.23 -9.79
CA ILE A 150 12.42 12.33 -10.70
C ILE A 150 12.17 13.62 -9.92
N GLN A 151 11.33 13.56 -8.89
CA GLN A 151 10.98 14.71 -8.06
C GLN A 151 12.06 14.96 -7.00
N LYS A 152 12.03 16.12 -6.36
CA LYS A 152 12.84 16.37 -5.16
C LYS A 152 12.37 15.46 -4.02
N ASP A 153 13.32 15.04 -3.21
CA ASP A 153 13.05 14.33 -1.98
C ASP A 153 12.16 15.15 -1.02
N ASP A 154 11.11 14.54 -0.51
CA ASP A 154 10.08 15.12 0.36
C ASP A 154 9.80 14.22 1.59
N TYR A 155 8.70 14.45 2.32
CA TYR A 155 8.29 13.62 3.45
C TYR A 155 6.89 13.07 3.20
N GLN A 156 6.68 11.80 3.56
CA GLN A 156 5.39 11.12 3.41
C GLN A 156 4.90 10.54 4.74
N MET A 157 3.60 10.68 4.99
CA MET A 157 2.89 9.94 6.03
C MET A 157 1.95 8.93 5.35
N THR A 158 2.04 7.67 5.73
CA THR A 158 1.16 6.59 5.27
C THR A 158 0.36 6.04 6.43
N ILE A 159 -0.96 6.02 6.32
CA ILE A 159 -1.87 5.35 7.24
C ILE A 159 -2.43 4.13 6.53
N THR A 160 -2.53 2.98 7.20
CA THR A 160 -3.26 1.81 6.69
C THR A 160 -4.24 1.29 7.72
N TYR A 161 -5.37 0.75 7.28
CA TYR A 161 -6.38 0.19 8.18
C TYR A 161 -7.22 -0.89 7.51
N GLY A 162 -7.76 -1.79 8.33
CA GLY A 162 -8.78 -2.74 7.92
C GLY A 162 -9.85 -2.91 9.00
N VAL A 163 -11.11 -2.70 8.62
CA VAL A 163 -12.28 -2.72 9.51
C VAL A 163 -13.22 -3.83 9.06
N PRO A 164 -13.23 -4.99 9.74
CA PRO A 164 -14.23 -6.00 9.49
C PRO A 164 -15.58 -5.55 10.04
N LEU A 165 -16.64 -5.73 9.26
CA LEU A 165 -18.01 -5.39 9.63
C LEU A 165 -18.90 -6.62 9.44
N LYS A 166 -19.89 -6.78 10.31
CA LYS A 166 -20.93 -7.81 10.19
C LYS A 166 -22.30 -7.15 10.12
N LEU A 167 -23.08 -7.51 9.11
CA LEU A 167 -24.48 -7.09 9.00
C LEU A 167 -25.34 -8.34 8.82
N GLY A 168 -26.03 -8.75 9.89
CA GLY A 168 -26.76 -10.02 9.92
C GLY A 168 -25.81 -11.21 9.76
N SER A 169 -26.08 -12.07 8.78
CA SER A 169 -25.22 -13.21 8.41
C SER A 169 -24.06 -12.83 7.50
N GLU A 170 -24.01 -11.60 7.00
CA GLU A 170 -23.06 -11.18 5.97
C GLU A 170 -21.80 -10.57 6.56
N ASP A 171 -20.67 -10.85 5.91
CA ASP A 171 -19.34 -10.36 6.29
C ASP A 171 -18.85 -9.32 5.28
N PHE A 172 -18.36 -8.20 5.80
CA PHE A 172 -17.82 -7.09 5.03
C PHE A 172 -16.43 -6.72 5.54
N LEU A 173 -15.62 -6.13 4.65
CA LEU A 173 -14.30 -5.58 4.97
C LEU A 173 -14.19 -4.20 4.34
N VAL A 174 -13.88 -3.21 5.16
CA VAL A 174 -13.53 -1.86 4.72
C VAL A 174 -12.07 -1.63 5.07
N ASP A 175 -11.20 -1.62 4.07
CA ASP A 175 -9.76 -1.47 4.25
C ASP A 175 -9.17 -0.53 3.21
N GLY A 176 -7.99 -0.01 3.48
CA GLY A 176 -7.37 0.97 2.61
C GLY A 176 -6.15 1.64 3.22
N PHE A 177 -5.69 2.66 2.51
CA PHE A 177 -4.54 3.46 2.90
C PHE A 177 -4.78 4.94 2.62
N LEU A 178 -4.02 5.78 3.33
CA LEU A 178 -3.91 7.21 3.06
C LEU A 178 -2.43 7.57 3.04
N ASP A 179 -1.98 8.10 1.90
CA ASP A 179 -0.69 8.72 1.73
C ASP A 179 -0.84 10.23 1.67
N TRP A 180 0.01 10.93 2.43
CA TRP A 180 0.12 12.38 2.37
C TRP A 180 1.59 12.76 2.24
N SER A 181 1.92 13.55 1.23
CA SER A 181 3.29 14.01 0.98
C SER A 181 3.42 15.54 1.05
N THR A 182 4.60 16.02 1.46
CA THR A 182 4.87 17.45 1.62
C THR A 182 5.17 18.12 0.28
N ALA A 183 4.75 19.38 0.12
CA ALA A 183 5.17 20.17 -1.05
C ALA A 183 6.66 20.52 -1.00
N GLU A 184 7.35 20.43 -2.13
CA GLU A 184 8.71 20.96 -2.30
C GLU A 184 8.73 22.21 -3.18
N LYS A 185 9.31 23.29 -2.66
CA LYS A 185 9.23 24.61 -3.30
C LYS A 185 9.82 24.58 -4.72
N GLY A 186 8.97 24.96 -5.68
CA GLY A 186 9.32 25.03 -7.09
C GLY A 186 9.56 23.68 -7.74
N ASP A 187 8.95 22.61 -7.21
CA ASP A 187 8.99 21.27 -7.78
C ASP A 187 7.58 20.66 -7.87
N HIS A 188 7.03 20.12 -6.77
CA HIS A 188 5.71 19.51 -6.72
C HIS A 188 4.83 20.09 -5.59
N ALA A 189 3.52 19.96 -5.73
CA ALA A 189 2.55 20.32 -4.70
C ALA A 189 2.45 19.23 -3.62
N SER A 190 1.90 19.57 -2.45
CA SER A 190 1.57 18.58 -1.42
C SER A 190 0.47 17.68 -1.96
N GLU A 191 0.66 16.38 -1.85
CA GLU A 191 -0.26 15.38 -2.37
C GLU A 191 -1.01 14.67 -1.23
N LEU A 192 -2.24 14.28 -1.51
CA LEU A 192 -2.98 13.31 -0.73
C LEU A 192 -3.51 12.23 -1.67
N ASN A 193 -3.33 10.96 -1.33
CA ASN A 193 -4.06 9.83 -1.90
C ASN A 193 -4.74 9.09 -0.76
N TRP A 194 -6.06 9.05 -0.76
CA TRP A 194 -6.83 8.22 0.17
C TRP A 194 -7.68 7.24 -0.63
N THR A 195 -7.26 5.97 -0.60
CA THR A 195 -7.92 4.90 -1.34
C THR A 195 -8.49 3.86 -0.37
N THR A 196 -9.80 3.62 -0.47
CA THR A 196 -10.54 2.69 0.41
C THR A 196 -11.36 1.70 -0.39
N GLN A 197 -11.22 0.41 -0.09
CA GLN A 197 -12.06 -0.65 -0.62
C GLN A 197 -13.21 -0.97 0.33
N TRP A 198 -14.42 -1.06 -0.22
CA TRP A 198 -15.63 -1.44 0.50
C TRP A 198 -16.12 -2.78 -0.05
N LYS A 199 -15.95 -3.84 0.71
CA LYS A 199 -16.03 -5.21 0.20
C LYS A 199 -17.05 -6.05 0.96
N TRP A 200 -17.86 -6.80 0.24
CA TRP A 200 -18.73 -7.86 0.77
C TRP A 200 -18.13 -9.22 0.42
N ASN A 201 -18.02 -10.12 1.40
CA ASN A 201 -17.54 -11.49 1.17
C ASN A 201 -18.65 -12.37 0.59
N ALA A 202 -18.83 -12.31 -0.74
CA ALA A 202 -19.71 -13.21 -1.48
C ALA A 202 -19.24 -14.68 -1.39
N GLY A 203 -17.93 -14.91 -1.18
CA GLY A 203 -17.33 -16.23 -1.03
C GLY A 203 -17.90 -17.07 0.10
N LYS A 204 -18.39 -16.43 1.17
CA LYS A 204 -19.04 -17.10 2.30
C LYS A 204 -20.21 -18.01 1.88
N HIS A 205 -20.87 -17.69 0.77
CA HIS A 205 -21.98 -18.48 0.20
C HIS A 205 -21.52 -19.68 -0.62
N ILE A 206 -20.21 -19.81 -0.88
CA ILE A 206 -19.56 -20.96 -1.52
C ILE A 206 -19.02 -21.91 -0.45
N SER A 207 -18.24 -21.37 0.50
CA SER A 207 -17.70 -22.09 1.66
C SER A 207 -17.38 -21.09 2.78
N PRO A 208 -17.46 -21.45 4.07
CA PRO A 208 -17.11 -20.56 5.18
C PRO A 208 -15.71 -19.95 5.09
N ASP A 209 -14.77 -20.65 4.45
CA ASP A 209 -13.37 -20.22 4.33
C ASP A 209 -13.06 -19.47 3.03
N THR A 210 -14.00 -19.41 2.08
CA THR A 210 -13.77 -18.74 0.79
C THR A 210 -13.79 -17.22 0.98
N ARG A 211 -12.70 -16.57 0.57
CA ARG A 211 -12.48 -15.12 0.67
C ARG A 211 -12.58 -14.47 -0.72
N LEU A 212 -13.78 -14.54 -1.31
CA LEU A 212 -14.12 -13.88 -2.57
C LEU A 212 -14.96 -12.64 -2.26
N TYR A 213 -14.42 -11.48 -2.60
CA TYR A 213 -15.01 -10.19 -2.31
C TYR A 213 -15.52 -9.50 -3.58
N LEU A 214 -16.71 -8.93 -3.47
CA LEU A 214 -17.28 -8.00 -4.45
C LEU A 214 -17.46 -6.66 -3.77
N GLY A 215 -17.23 -5.56 -4.48
CA GLY A 215 -17.30 -4.26 -3.85
C GLY A 215 -16.97 -3.11 -4.76
N ILE A 216 -16.52 -2.03 -4.12
CA ILE A 216 -15.97 -0.85 -4.79
C ILE A 216 -14.62 -0.48 -4.20
N GLU A 217 -13.82 0.25 -4.96
CA GLU A 217 -12.70 1.04 -4.49
C GLU A 217 -13.04 2.53 -4.68
N HIS A 218 -12.79 3.34 -3.66
CA HIS A 218 -12.98 4.78 -3.70
C HIS A 218 -11.62 5.47 -3.52
N SER A 219 -11.17 6.13 -4.58
CA SER A 219 -9.91 6.85 -4.69
C SER A 219 -10.17 8.36 -4.57
N VAL A 220 -9.60 8.99 -3.55
CA VAL A 220 -9.69 10.44 -3.34
C VAL A 220 -8.29 11.03 -3.36
N TRP A 221 -8.02 11.89 -4.34
CA TRP A 221 -6.73 12.57 -4.45
C TRP A 221 -6.86 14.08 -4.31
N ASN A 222 -5.85 14.68 -3.68
CA ASN A 222 -5.55 16.10 -3.83
C ASN A 222 -4.17 16.26 -4.47
N ASN A 223 -4.10 17.05 -5.55
CA ASN A 223 -2.89 17.24 -6.35
C ASN A 223 -2.22 15.92 -6.79
N LYS A 224 -2.99 15.02 -7.43
CA LYS A 224 -2.54 13.72 -7.92
C LYS A 224 -1.22 13.81 -8.69
N PHE A 225 -0.26 12.96 -8.30
CA PHE A 225 1.12 12.92 -8.78
C PHE A 225 1.92 14.21 -8.54
N GLY A 226 1.61 14.93 -7.47
CA GLY A 226 2.18 16.23 -7.13
C GLY A 226 1.75 17.37 -8.05
N ILE A 227 0.79 17.16 -8.95
CA ILE A 227 0.35 18.14 -9.95
C ILE A 227 -0.73 19.05 -9.34
N SER A 228 -0.38 20.32 -9.14
CA SER A 228 -1.29 21.31 -8.54
C SER A 228 -2.64 21.39 -9.26
N GLY A 229 -3.72 21.21 -8.52
CA GLY A 229 -5.11 21.31 -9.02
C GLY A 229 -5.64 20.09 -9.77
N LYS A 230 -4.89 18.97 -9.77
CA LYS A 230 -5.35 17.68 -10.30
C LYS A 230 -5.93 16.83 -9.17
N ASP A 231 -7.15 17.15 -8.77
CA ASP A 231 -7.86 16.43 -7.72
C ASP A 231 -8.70 15.30 -8.32
N GLU A 232 -8.74 14.13 -7.66
CA GLU A 232 -9.54 12.98 -8.10
C GLU A 232 -10.57 12.59 -7.04
N ASN A 233 -11.75 12.18 -7.49
CA ASN A 233 -12.74 11.50 -6.66
C ASN A 233 -13.41 10.43 -7.51
N ASN A 234 -12.85 9.22 -7.49
CA ASN A 234 -13.19 8.15 -8.41
C ASN A 234 -13.67 6.90 -7.67
N VAL A 235 -14.69 6.24 -8.22
CA VAL A 235 -15.23 4.98 -7.70
C VAL A 235 -15.12 3.89 -8.76
N SER A 236 -14.43 2.80 -8.41
CA SER A 236 -14.21 1.65 -9.28
C SER A 236 -14.93 0.42 -8.77
N ALA A 237 -15.54 -0.36 -9.67
CA ALA A 237 -16.04 -1.69 -9.35
C ALA A 237 -14.88 -2.63 -9.03
N LEU A 238 -15.07 -3.50 -8.03
CA LEU A 238 -14.01 -4.37 -7.49
C LEU A 238 -14.46 -5.83 -7.41
N VAL A 239 -13.58 -6.72 -7.85
CA VAL A 239 -13.61 -8.17 -7.52
C VAL A 239 -12.24 -8.56 -6.98
N LYS A 240 -12.20 -9.13 -5.77
CA LYS A 240 -10.96 -9.52 -5.10
C LYS A 240 -11.03 -10.93 -4.56
N TYR A 241 -9.98 -11.71 -4.73
CA TYR A 241 -9.89 -13.07 -4.20
C TYR A 241 -8.61 -13.24 -3.39
N HIS A 242 -8.73 -13.81 -2.18
CA HIS A 242 -7.60 -14.20 -1.34
C HIS A 242 -7.41 -15.72 -1.34
N PHE A 243 -6.16 -16.17 -1.32
CA PHE A 243 -5.76 -17.58 -1.41
C PHE A 243 -5.40 -18.19 -0.06
#